data_AF-A0A841PRD6-F1
#
_entry.id   AF-A0A841PRD6-F1
#
_cell.length_a   1.000
_cell.length_b   1.000
_cell.length_c   1.000
_cell.angle_alpha   90.00
_cell.angle_beta   90.00
_cell.angle_gamma   90.00
#
_symmetry.space_group_name_H-M   'P 1'
#
loop_
_entity.id
_entity.type
_entity.pdbx_description
1 polymer ?
#
loop_
_entity_poly.entity_id
_entity_poly.type
_entity_poly.pdbx_seq_one_letter_code
_entity_poly.pdbx_strand_id
1 'polypeptide(L)'
;MKIPSFGQVHHPYKLASEQAKQIQHSKEVKTDQVEISQDSKDMQMTVDTSRQAKIEALQKQIDAGEYQVDERAVAHRFYQYWNE
;
A
#
# COMPACT_ATOMS: atom_id res chain seq x y z
N MET A 1 53.99 -24.94 44.10
CA MET A 1 54.28 -23.96 43.02
C MET A 1 52.96 -23.51 42.42
N LYS A 2 52.77 -22.20 42.17
CA LYS A 2 51.56 -21.64 41.51
C LYS A 2 51.97 -21.13 40.13
N ILE A 3 51.31 -21.59 39.07
CA ILE A 3 51.54 -21.15 37.69
C ILE A 3 50.54 -20.01 37.42
N PRO A 4 50.95 -18.83 36.90
CA PRO A 4 50.00 -17.77 36.57
C PRO A 4 49.24 -18.12 35.28
N SER A 5 47.92 -17.90 35.30
CA SER A 5 47.03 -18.06 34.13
C SER A 5 47.28 -16.90 33.16
N PHE A 6 47.86 -17.19 32.00
CA PHE A 6 47.93 -16.22 30.91
C PHE A 6 46.51 -15.93 30.41
N GLY A 7 46.11 -14.66 30.41
CA GLY A 7 44.80 -14.20 29.95
C GLY A 7 44.55 -14.53 28.48
N GLN A 8 43.28 -14.50 28.08
CA GLN A 8 42.84 -14.86 26.74
C GLN A 8 43.57 -14.02 25.67
N VAL A 9 44.20 -14.71 24.73
CA VAL A 9 44.91 -14.09 23.61
C VAL A 9 43.90 -13.40 22.69
N HIS A 10 44.07 -12.10 22.50
CA HIS A 10 43.20 -11.27 21.68
C HIS A 10 43.46 -11.55 20.20
N HIS A 11 42.65 -12.40 19.57
CA HIS A 11 42.79 -12.73 18.15
C HIS A 11 42.03 -11.70 17.29
N PRO A 12 42.71 -10.87 16.47
CA PRO A 12 42.08 -9.78 15.71
C PRO A 12 41.06 -10.27 14.67
N TYR A 13 41.14 -11.55 14.28
CA TYR A 13 40.19 -12.16 13.35
C TYR A 13 38.79 -12.40 13.93
N LYS A 14 38.64 -12.53 15.25
CA LYS A 14 37.33 -12.76 15.86
C LYS A 14 36.43 -11.53 15.75
N LEU A 15 37.00 -10.33 15.93
CA LEU A 15 36.31 -9.05 15.77
C LEU A 15 35.75 -8.85 14.35
N ALA A 16 36.51 -9.23 13.32
CA ALA A 16 36.05 -9.14 11.93
C ALA A 16 34.87 -10.09 11.66
N SER A 17 34.89 -11.29 12.24
CA SER A 17 33.79 -12.26 12.09
C SER A 17 32.51 -11.83 12.82
N GLU A 18 32.63 -11.14 13.95
CA GLU A 18 31.50 -10.62 14.71
C GLU A 18 30.86 -9.42 14.01
N GLN A 19 31.67 -8.51 13.44
CA GLN A 19 31.17 -7.40 12.61
C GLN A 19 30.46 -7.90 11.35
N ALA A 20 30.99 -8.94 10.69
CA ALA A 20 30.35 -9.52 9.52
C ALA A 20 28.96 -10.13 9.84
N LYS A 21 28.80 -10.74 11.03
CA LYS A 21 27.50 -11.28 11.48
C LYS A 21 26.49 -10.17 11.81
N GLN A 22 26.94 -9.04 12.36
CA GLN A 22 26.04 -7.90 12.62
C GLN A 22 25.53 -7.25 11.32
N ILE A 23 26.36 -7.21 10.27
CA ILE A 23 25.98 -6.66 8.96
C ILE A 23 24.97 -7.56 8.23
N GLN A 24 24.97 -8.88 8.50
CA GLN A 24 23.98 -9.80 7.92
C GLN A 24 22.58 -9.66 8.54
N HIS A 25 22.48 -9.21 9.80
CA HIS A 25 21.19 -8.96 10.46
C HIS A 25 20.59 -7.57 10.19
N SER A 26 21.37 -6.62 9.67
CA SER A 26 20.90 -5.26 9.38
C SER A 26 20.44 -5.04 7.94
N LYS A 27 20.57 -6.04 7.07
CA LYS A 27 19.89 -6.04 5.77
C LYS A 27 18.49 -6.61 5.95
N GLU A 28 17.59 -5.79 6.47
CA GLU A 28 16.17 -5.93 6.11
C GLU A 28 16.10 -5.86 4.58
N VAL A 29 15.95 -7.02 3.96
CA VAL A 29 15.63 -7.11 2.54
C VAL A 29 14.24 -6.53 2.42
N LYS A 30 14.14 -5.24 2.10
CA LYS A 30 12.88 -4.61 1.71
C LYS A 30 12.37 -5.33 0.48
N THR A 31 11.49 -6.30 0.69
CA THR A 31 10.67 -6.89 -0.35
C THR A 31 9.67 -5.84 -0.78
N ASP A 32 9.44 -5.68 -2.08
CA ASP A 32 8.35 -4.85 -2.57
C ASP A 32 7.03 -5.36 -1.97
N GLN A 33 6.42 -4.55 -1.10
CA GLN A 33 5.16 -4.87 -0.44
C GLN A 33 4.09 -3.93 -0.98
N VAL A 34 3.02 -4.50 -1.54
CA VAL A 34 1.85 -3.73 -1.98
C VAL A 34 0.94 -3.51 -0.78
N GLU A 35 1.30 -2.56 0.08
CA GLU A 35 0.39 -2.09 1.14
C GLU A 35 -0.46 -0.95 0.60
N ILE A 36 -1.79 -1.08 0.69
CA ILE A 36 -2.68 0.06 0.49
C ILE A 36 -2.40 1.03 1.64
N SER A 37 -1.89 2.22 1.30
CA SER A 37 -1.59 3.28 2.27
C SER A 37 -2.78 3.54 3.18
N GLN A 38 -2.51 3.76 4.47
CA GLN A 38 -3.54 4.10 5.45
C GLN A 38 -4.31 5.36 5.01
N ASP A 39 -3.59 6.34 4.44
CA ASP A 39 -4.17 7.56 3.89
C ASP A 39 -5.19 7.27 2.77
N SER A 40 -4.89 6.29 1.89
CA SER A 40 -5.79 5.89 0.80
C SER A 40 -7.07 5.23 1.31
N LYS A 41 -6.99 4.47 2.42
CA LYS A 41 -8.17 3.89 3.06
C LYS A 41 -9.04 4.97 3.69
N ASP A 42 -8.42 5.95 4.34
CA ASP A 42 -9.15 7.04 4.99
C ASP A 42 -9.87 7.93 3.96
N MET A 43 -9.26 8.15 2.78
CA MET A 43 -9.89 8.84 1.65
C MET A 43 -11.08 8.09 1.04
N GLN A 44 -11.11 6.74 1.11
CA GLN A 44 -12.18 5.93 0.54
C GLN A 44 -13.45 5.89 1.41
N MET A 45 -13.35 6.23 2.70
CA MET A 45 -14.41 6.03 3.68
C MET A 45 -15.59 7.01 3.56
N THR A 46 -15.47 8.09 2.77
CA THR A 46 -16.54 9.09 2.62
C THR A 46 -17.49 8.72 1.47
N VAL A 47 -18.49 7.90 1.78
CA VAL A 47 -19.61 7.67 0.85
C VAL A 47 -20.47 8.93 0.82
N ASP A 48 -20.47 9.64 -0.31
CA ASP A 48 -21.27 10.85 -0.52
C ASP A 48 -22.77 10.51 -0.52
N THR A 49 -23.54 11.09 0.41
CA THR A 49 -25.00 10.89 0.51
C THR A 49 -25.74 11.39 -0.73
N SER A 50 -25.18 12.38 -1.43
CA SER A 50 -25.68 12.87 -2.73
C SER A 50 -25.63 11.78 -3.80
N ARG A 51 -24.61 10.90 -3.76
CA ARG A 51 -24.48 9.78 -4.68
C ARG A 51 -25.61 8.77 -4.46
N GLN A 52 -25.93 8.46 -3.20
CA GLN A 52 -26.97 7.50 -2.88
C GLN A 52 -28.35 7.96 -3.38
N ALA A 53 -28.69 9.24 -3.16
CA ALA A 53 -29.94 9.82 -3.65
C ALA A 53 -30.04 9.80 -5.19
N LYS A 54 -28.93 10.07 -5.89
CA LYS A 54 -28.89 9.99 -7.37
C LYS A 54 -29.13 8.57 -7.87
N ILE A 55 -28.52 7.57 -7.24
CA ILE A 55 -28.69 6.16 -7.62
C ILE A 55 -30.15 5.74 -7.46
N GLU A 56 -30.78 6.07 -6.33
CA GLU A 56 -32.18 5.73 -6.08
C GLU A 56 -33.14 6.37 -7.07
N ALA A 57 -32.90 7.63 -7.45
CA ALA A 57 -33.69 8.32 -8.47
C ALA A 57 -33.56 7.64 -9.85
N LEU A 58 -32.33 7.29 -10.26
CA LEU A 58 -32.08 6.58 -11.51
C LEU A 58 -32.72 5.19 -11.52
N GLN A 59 -32.63 4.45 -10.41
CA GLN A 59 -33.23 3.13 -10.30
C GLN A 59 -34.75 3.18 -10.53
N LYS A 60 -35.44 4.15 -9.94
CA LYS A 60 -36.89 4.35 -10.15
C LYS A 60 -37.23 4.64 -11.62
N GLN A 61 -36.42 5.44 -12.31
CA GLN A 61 -36.62 5.73 -13.74
C GLN A 61 -36.41 4.48 -14.61
N ILE A 62 -35.45 3.64 -14.26
CA ILE A 62 -35.19 2.37 -14.95
C ILE A 62 -36.35 1.41 -14.73
N ASP A 63 -36.80 1.23 -13.49
CA ASP A 63 -37.90 0.33 -13.13
C ASP A 63 -39.23 0.76 -13.78
N ALA A 64 -39.45 2.07 -13.94
CA ALA A 64 -40.60 2.63 -14.65
C ALA A 64 -40.50 2.51 -16.19
N GLY A 65 -39.33 2.14 -16.73
CA GLY A 65 -39.07 2.10 -18.18
C GLY A 65 -38.93 3.49 -18.82
N GLU A 66 -38.79 4.55 -18.03
CA GLU A 66 -38.64 5.94 -18.49
C GLU A 66 -37.18 6.32 -18.74
N TYR A 67 -36.23 5.48 -18.30
CA TYR A 67 -34.82 5.73 -18.50
C TYR A 67 -34.39 5.46 -19.94
N GLN A 68 -34.03 6.53 -20.65
CA GLN A 68 -33.47 6.45 -21.99
C GLN A 68 -31.96 6.68 -21.96
N VAL A 69 -31.21 5.72 -22.50
CA VAL A 69 -29.76 5.83 -22.65
C VAL A 69 -29.43 6.86 -23.73
N ASP A 70 -28.67 7.89 -23.37
CA ASP A 70 -28.10 8.85 -24.33
C ASP A 70 -26.68 8.43 -24.71
N GLU A 71 -26.54 7.87 -25.90
CA GLU A 71 -25.28 7.40 -26.48
C GLU A 71 -24.22 8.52 -26.57
N ARG A 72 -24.63 9.77 -26.85
CA ARG A 72 -23.72 10.91 -26.96
C ARG A 72 -23.24 11.33 -25.58
N ALA A 73 -24.12 11.35 -24.59
CA ALA A 73 -23.75 11.63 -23.21
C ALA A 73 -22.77 10.58 -22.66
N VAL A 74 -22.99 9.30 -22.99
CA VAL A 74 -22.07 8.22 -22.64
C VAL A 74 -20.70 8.44 -23.27
N ALA A 75 -20.63 8.62 -24.59
CA ALA A 75 -19.38 8.87 -25.29
C ALA A 75 -18.64 10.10 -24.77
N HIS A 76 -19.36 11.18 -24.46
CA HIS A 76 -18.79 12.39 -23.88
C HIS A 76 -18.20 12.13 -22.50
N ARG A 77 -18.87 11.37 -21.63
CA ARG A 77 -18.34 10.98 -20.32
C ARG A 77 -17.06 10.14 -20.42
N PHE A 78 -17.02 9.20 -21.36
CA PHE A 78 -15.80 8.46 -21.67
C PHE A 78 -14.68 9.36 -22.19
N TYR A 79 -14.99 10.35 -23.02
CA TYR A 79 -13.96 11.28 -23.46
C TYR A 79 -13.42 12.13 -22.29
N GLN A 80 -14.31 12.72 -21.49
CA GLN A 80 -13.94 13.59 -20.38
C GLN A 80 -13.07 12.86 -19.36
N TYR A 81 -13.47 11.68 -18.90
CA TYR A 81 -12.75 10.98 -17.83
C TYR A 81 -11.32 10.57 -18.21
N TRP A 82 -11.06 10.32 -19.50
CA TRP A 82 -9.75 9.83 -19.95
C TRP A 82 -8.84 10.92 -20.51
N ASN A 83 -9.39 12.05 -20.98
CA ASN A 83 -8.61 13.11 -21.64
C ASN A 83 -8.54 14.42 -20.85
N GLU A 84 -9.33 14.57 -19.78
CA GLU A 84 -9.24 15.67 -18.80
C GLU A 84 -8.68 15.15 -17.48
#